data_AF-A0A9E1GNC0-F1
#
_entry.id   AF-A0A9E1GNC0-F1
#
_cell.length_a   1.000
_cell.length_b   1.000
_cell.length_c   1.000
_cell.angle_alpha   90.00
_cell.angle_beta   90.00
_cell.angle_gamma   90.00
#
_symmetry.space_group_name_H-M   'P 1'
#
loop_
_entity.id
_entity.type
_entity.pdbx_description
1 polymer ?
#
loop_
_entity_poly.entity_id
_entity_poly.type
_entity_poly.pdbx_seq_one_letter_code
_entity_poly.pdbx_strand_id
1 'polypeptide(L)'
;RDVGGVPLLDEKEPEPDIHEETGSLLSTEDIETLESFDEGTAAYFGKMLDWLENFIKSGVEEGRFSEKQAHQDLQIALWYAFASNNLNDYIHYYRTVEWMKDSEKNAAGCATWYYRYSVALMHCGRLEEAFSYAEKGAQEEPDYPWIWLQVGKLRAHFGNQTGALDAVKHGLELEPGDYEFLTLKKEIKAGATLEQMLCHWIDPGADQMLQQGRDEDADDKQRAIACIRVDEAGLAEFYELFHPERYNYEKNSPCCEFQYPVKEHLVELSFRMNEAGLSKMGADWLRQLKERLDSGEWLTHTPEGEPEGILTGVFVDQTRRIGLVYQQPGDDQYFQ
;
A
#
# COMPACT_ATOMS: atom_id res chain seq x y z
N ARG A 1 -40.16 -28.75 -27.77
CA ARG A 1 -40.37 -27.30 -27.68
C ARG A 1 -39.13 -26.76 -27.02
N ASP A 2 -38.30 -26.15 -27.85
CA ASP A 2 -37.04 -25.50 -27.49
C ASP A 2 -37.37 -24.31 -26.58
N VAL A 3 -36.84 -24.30 -25.36
CA VAL A 3 -36.94 -23.15 -24.46
C VAL A 3 -35.65 -22.38 -24.65
N GLY A 4 -35.70 -21.41 -25.56
CA GLY A 4 -34.58 -20.54 -25.89
C GLY A 4 -34.06 -19.84 -24.65
N GLY A 5 -32.76 -19.99 -24.39
CA GLY A 5 -32.03 -19.16 -23.45
C GLY A 5 -32.10 -17.72 -23.92
N VAL A 6 -32.66 -16.85 -23.10
CA VAL A 6 -32.62 -15.41 -23.29
C VAL A 6 -31.18 -14.96 -23.05
N PRO A 7 -30.50 -14.34 -24.03
CA PRO A 7 -29.22 -13.69 -23.77
C PRO A 7 -29.48 -12.52 -22.83
N LEU A 8 -28.87 -12.52 -21.65
CA LEU A 8 -28.72 -11.31 -20.86
C LEU A 8 -27.85 -10.37 -21.69
N LEU A 9 -28.47 -9.40 -22.34
CA LEU A 9 -27.76 -8.27 -22.94
C LEU A 9 -27.19 -7.48 -21.76
N ASP A 10 -25.87 -7.46 -21.62
CA ASP A 10 -25.19 -6.51 -20.74
C ASP A 10 -25.62 -5.11 -21.17
N GLU A 11 -26.60 -4.53 -20.48
CA GLU A 11 -26.99 -3.14 -20.70
C GLU A 11 -25.77 -2.27 -20.40
N LYS A 12 -25.24 -1.62 -21.45
CA LYS A 12 -24.07 -0.77 -21.35
C LYS A 12 -24.41 0.37 -20.37
N GLU A 13 -23.71 0.38 -19.23
CA GLU A 13 -23.80 1.43 -18.22
C GLU A 13 -23.66 2.81 -18.90
N PRO A 14 -24.58 3.76 -18.65
CA PRO A 14 -24.51 5.08 -19.26
C PRO A 14 -23.25 5.79 -18.80
N GLU A 15 -22.56 6.50 -19.71
CA GLU A 15 -21.40 7.32 -19.36
C GLU A 15 -21.79 8.37 -18.30
N PRO A 16 -20.94 8.63 -17.29
CA PRO A 16 -21.25 9.63 -16.28
C PRO A 16 -21.19 11.04 -16.87
N ASP A 17 -21.87 11.98 -16.23
CA ASP A 17 -21.68 13.40 -16.53
C ASP A 17 -20.35 13.86 -15.91
N ILE A 18 -19.42 14.31 -16.74
CA ILE A 18 -18.07 14.74 -16.33
C ILE A 18 -17.92 16.24 -16.52
N HIS A 19 -17.12 16.87 -15.67
CA HIS A 19 -16.76 18.28 -15.80
C HIS A 19 -15.77 18.44 -16.97
N GLU A 20 -16.16 19.17 -18.03
CA GLU A 20 -15.33 19.33 -19.24
C GLU A 20 -13.95 19.94 -18.96
N GLU A 21 -13.85 20.83 -17.96
CA GLU A 21 -12.61 21.54 -17.62
C GLU A 21 -11.54 20.61 -17.04
N THR A 22 -11.96 19.61 -16.26
CA THR A 22 -11.09 18.64 -15.58
C THR A 22 -11.06 17.29 -16.29
N GLY A 23 -12.02 17.03 -17.19
CA GLY A 23 -12.24 15.73 -17.81
C GLY A 23 -12.61 14.64 -16.80
N SER A 24 -13.17 15.03 -15.65
CA SER A 24 -13.34 14.17 -14.48
C SER A 24 -14.70 14.34 -13.82
N LEU A 25 -15.08 13.38 -12.98
CA LEU A 25 -16.15 13.52 -11.99
C LEU A 25 -15.87 14.64 -10.97
N LEU A 26 -14.60 14.97 -10.72
CA LEU A 26 -14.19 16.07 -9.87
C LEU A 26 -14.29 17.40 -10.64
N SER A 27 -14.97 18.37 -10.04
CA SER A 27 -14.99 19.75 -10.53
C SER A 27 -13.66 20.48 -10.26
N THR A 28 -13.51 21.67 -10.83
CA THR A 28 -12.37 22.55 -10.52
C THR A 28 -12.35 22.91 -9.03
N GLU A 29 -13.49 23.22 -8.43
CA GLU A 29 -13.60 23.53 -6.99
C GLU A 29 -13.27 22.33 -6.09
N ASP A 30 -13.59 21.11 -6.54
CA ASP A 30 -13.23 19.88 -5.83
C ASP A 30 -11.70 19.70 -5.80
N ILE A 31 -11.03 19.90 -6.94
CA ILE A 31 -9.57 19.84 -7.04
C ILE A 31 -8.91 20.92 -6.19
N GLU A 32 -9.41 22.16 -6.24
CA GLU A 32 -8.92 23.25 -5.37
C GLU A 32 -9.09 22.90 -3.88
N THR A 33 -10.17 22.19 -3.51
CA THR A 33 -10.39 21.72 -2.15
C THR A 33 -9.33 20.68 -1.75
N LEU A 34 -9.06 19.70 -2.61
CA LEU A 34 -8.02 18.69 -2.41
C LEU A 34 -6.62 19.33 -2.26
N GLU A 35 -6.30 20.30 -3.12
CA GLU A 35 -5.06 21.08 -3.07
C GLU A 35 -4.95 21.92 -1.79
N SER A 36 -6.05 22.52 -1.34
CA SER A 36 -6.07 23.41 -0.17
C SER A 36 -5.64 22.74 1.12
N PHE A 37 -5.79 21.43 1.16
CA PHE A 37 -5.42 20.65 2.31
C PHE A 37 -3.87 20.44 2.38
N ASP A 38 -3.10 20.69 1.29
CA ASP A 38 -1.64 20.52 1.18
C ASP A 38 -0.83 21.52 2.02
N GLU A 39 -0.93 21.36 3.33
CA GLU A 39 -0.25 22.17 4.35
C GLU A 39 0.99 21.44 4.95
N GLY A 40 1.41 20.30 4.37
CA GLY A 40 2.70 19.66 4.67
C GLY A 40 2.79 18.74 5.91
N THR A 41 1.69 18.11 6.36
CA THR A 41 1.71 17.14 7.50
C THR A 41 0.99 15.83 7.17
N ALA A 42 1.32 14.70 7.83
CA ALA A 42 0.66 13.41 7.58
C ALA A 42 -0.86 13.41 7.86
N ALA A 43 -1.29 14.20 8.86
CA ALA A 43 -2.71 14.38 9.19
C ALA A 43 -3.51 15.06 8.05
N TYR A 44 -2.84 15.71 7.11
CA TYR A 44 -3.49 16.24 5.92
C TYR A 44 -3.92 15.10 4.98
N PHE A 45 -3.03 14.18 4.62
CA PHE A 45 -3.35 13.16 3.62
C PHE A 45 -4.52 12.26 4.04
N GLY A 46 -4.68 12.01 5.35
CA GLY A 46 -5.87 11.35 5.90
C GLY A 46 -7.17 12.12 5.61
N LYS A 47 -7.17 13.45 5.79
CA LYS A 47 -8.34 14.30 5.47
C LYS A 47 -8.66 14.29 3.97
N MET A 48 -7.63 14.24 3.11
CA MET A 48 -7.85 14.12 1.67
C MET A 48 -8.56 12.81 1.32
N LEU A 49 -8.12 11.69 1.91
CA LEU A 49 -8.79 10.40 1.71
C LEU A 49 -10.22 10.42 2.24
N ASP A 50 -10.44 10.92 3.46
CA ASP A 50 -11.78 11.04 4.03
C ASP A 50 -12.69 11.89 3.12
N TRP A 51 -12.17 12.99 2.55
CA TRP A 51 -12.93 13.83 1.64
C TRP A 51 -13.27 13.08 0.34
N LEU A 52 -12.31 12.38 -0.28
CA LEU A 52 -12.54 11.60 -1.50
C LEU A 52 -13.56 10.47 -1.27
N GLU A 53 -13.42 9.73 -0.17
CA GLU A 53 -14.35 8.65 0.18
C GLU A 53 -15.77 9.18 0.39
N ASN A 54 -15.92 10.34 1.04
CA ASN A 54 -17.21 10.99 1.20
C ASN A 54 -17.77 11.52 -0.13
N PHE A 55 -16.94 12.14 -0.98
CA PHE A 55 -17.34 12.61 -2.30
C PHE A 55 -17.91 11.46 -3.15
N ILE A 56 -17.20 10.32 -3.18
CA ILE A 56 -17.59 9.13 -3.94
C ILE A 56 -18.87 8.55 -3.36
N LYS A 57 -18.92 8.34 -2.04
CA LYS A 57 -20.11 7.80 -1.37
C LYS A 57 -21.36 8.64 -1.66
N SER A 58 -21.28 9.96 -1.46
CA SER A 58 -22.41 10.85 -1.75
C SER A 58 -22.78 10.87 -3.23
N GLY A 59 -21.80 10.86 -4.14
CA GLY A 59 -22.08 10.81 -5.58
C GLY A 59 -22.78 9.54 -6.04
N VAL A 60 -22.42 8.40 -5.43
CA VAL A 60 -23.09 7.11 -5.66
C VAL A 60 -24.50 7.11 -5.08
N GLU A 61 -24.68 7.57 -3.84
CA GLU A 61 -25.99 7.65 -3.17
C GLU A 61 -26.96 8.60 -3.91
N GLU A 62 -26.45 9.68 -4.48
CA GLU A 62 -27.22 10.66 -5.28
C GLU A 62 -27.45 10.21 -6.73
N GLY A 63 -26.78 9.14 -7.18
CA GLY A 63 -26.88 8.63 -8.54
C GLY A 63 -26.20 9.51 -9.60
N ARG A 64 -25.21 10.33 -9.20
CA ARG A 64 -24.41 11.15 -10.13
C ARG A 64 -23.47 10.28 -10.98
N PHE A 65 -22.95 9.21 -10.39
CA PHE A 65 -22.09 8.21 -11.01
C PHE A 65 -22.14 6.91 -10.21
N SER A 66 -21.64 5.81 -10.76
CA SER A 66 -21.46 4.55 -10.04
C SER A 66 -20.09 4.46 -9.37
N GLU A 67 -19.95 3.53 -8.41
CA GLU A 67 -18.65 3.24 -7.77
C GLU A 67 -17.60 2.82 -8.80
N LYS A 68 -18.01 2.02 -9.80
CA LYS A 68 -17.15 1.61 -10.90
C LYS A 68 -16.67 2.80 -11.74
N GLN A 69 -17.54 3.79 -11.98
CA GLN A 69 -17.15 5.02 -12.69
C GLN A 69 -16.16 5.84 -11.87
N ALA A 70 -16.37 5.96 -10.56
CA ALA A 70 -15.44 6.64 -9.66
C ALA A 70 -14.06 5.98 -9.62
N HIS A 71 -13.99 4.64 -9.59
CA HIS A 71 -12.74 3.88 -9.66
C HIS A 71 -12.01 4.00 -11.00
N GLN A 72 -12.75 4.24 -12.08
CA GLN A 72 -12.18 4.42 -13.42
C GLN A 72 -11.75 5.86 -13.71
N ASP A 73 -12.20 6.84 -12.91
CA ASP A 73 -11.86 8.24 -13.08
C ASP A 73 -10.38 8.51 -12.79
N LEU A 74 -9.70 9.12 -13.75
CA LEU A 74 -8.26 9.32 -13.68
C LEU A 74 -7.87 10.33 -12.59
N GLN A 75 -8.61 11.43 -12.42
CA GLN A 75 -8.25 12.45 -11.42
C GLN A 75 -8.48 11.93 -10.01
N ILE A 76 -9.59 11.21 -9.78
CA ILE A 76 -9.84 10.54 -8.49
C ILE A 76 -8.70 9.55 -8.20
N ALA A 77 -8.32 8.70 -9.15
CA ALA A 77 -7.23 7.75 -8.95
C ALA A 77 -5.89 8.44 -8.65
N LEU A 78 -5.60 9.55 -9.33
CA LEU A 78 -4.40 10.34 -9.06
C LEU A 78 -4.41 10.92 -7.64
N TRP A 79 -5.47 11.60 -7.22
CA TRP A 79 -5.57 12.20 -5.88
C TRP A 79 -5.60 11.16 -4.77
N TYR A 80 -6.33 10.05 -4.96
CA TYR A 80 -6.36 8.93 -4.03
C TYR A 80 -4.96 8.35 -3.81
N ALA A 81 -4.21 8.13 -4.90
CA ALA A 81 -2.85 7.63 -4.84
C ALA A 81 -1.88 8.64 -4.22
N PHE A 82 -2.07 9.93 -4.47
CA PHE A 82 -1.27 10.98 -3.83
C PHE A 82 -1.44 10.96 -2.32
N ALA A 83 -2.67 10.98 -1.82
CA ALA A 83 -2.93 10.93 -0.39
C ALA A 83 -2.43 9.64 0.24
N SER A 84 -2.81 8.49 -0.34
CA SER A 84 -2.47 7.17 0.19
C SER A 84 -0.96 6.94 0.24
N ASN A 85 -0.23 7.22 -0.84
CA ASN A 85 1.21 6.97 -0.88
C ASN A 85 2.00 7.87 0.08
N ASN A 86 1.50 9.06 0.41
CA ASN A 86 2.14 9.99 1.34
C ASN A 86 1.82 9.71 2.82
N LEU A 87 0.86 8.82 3.12
CA LEU A 87 0.70 8.26 4.48
C LEU A 87 1.85 7.31 4.85
N ASN A 88 2.62 6.85 3.86
CA ASN A 88 3.90 6.16 4.04
C ASN A 88 3.80 4.91 4.94
N ASP A 89 2.76 4.11 4.72
CA ASP A 89 2.61 2.79 5.32
C ASP A 89 2.11 1.75 4.30
N TYR A 90 2.34 0.48 4.63
CA TYR A 90 2.06 -0.63 3.73
C TYR A 90 0.58 -0.72 3.30
N ILE A 91 -0.38 -0.48 4.21
CA ILE A 91 -1.79 -0.70 3.90
C ILE A 91 -2.29 0.36 2.90
N HIS A 92 -1.80 1.59 2.99
CA HIS A 92 -2.16 2.64 2.03
C HIS A 92 -1.48 2.45 0.66
N TYR A 93 -0.25 1.93 0.61
CA TYR A 93 0.33 1.50 -0.66
C TYR A 93 -0.49 0.37 -1.29
N TYR A 94 -0.93 -0.63 -0.51
CA TYR A 94 -1.79 -1.69 -1.02
C TYR A 94 -3.12 -1.15 -1.55
N ARG A 95 -3.78 -0.25 -0.80
CA ARG A 95 -5.02 0.42 -1.25
C ARG A 95 -4.82 1.16 -2.56
N THR A 96 -3.69 1.84 -2.74
CA THR A 96 -3.35 2.50 -4.01
C THR A 96 -3.25 1.50 -5.15
N VAL A 97 -2.59 0.36 -4.92
CA VAL A 97 -2.48 -0.71 -5.91
C VAL A 97 -3.86 -1.25 -6.30
N GLU A 98 -4.75 -1.49 -5.34
CA GLU A 98 -6.11 -1.97 -5.65
C GLU A 98 -6.95 -0.90 -6.36
N TRP A 99 -6.87 0.35 -5.92
CA TRP A 99 -7.66 1.45 -6.46
C TRP A 99 -7.30 1.78 -7.92
N MET A 100 -6.01 1.96 -8.21
CA MET A 100 -5.58 2.54 -9.48
C MET A 100 -5.82 1.62 -10.68
N LYS A 101 -5.87 0.29 -10.50
CA LYS A 101 -6.01 -0.70 -11.59
C LYS A 101 -7.15 -0.37 -12.57
N ASP A 102 -8.30 0.04 -12.04
CA ASP A 102 -9.50 0.30 -12.86
C ASP A 102 -9.35 1.52 -13.77
N SER A 103 -8.53 2.48 -13.36
CA SER A 103 -8.22 3.70 -14.11
C SER A 103 -7.08 3.54 -15.13
N GLU A 104 -6.38 2.39 -15.19
CA GLU A 104 -5.21 2.19 -16.08
C GLU A 104 -5.56 2.46 -17.56
N LYS A 105 -6.75 2.05 -18.00
CA LYS A 105 -7.23 2.28 -19.37
C LYS A 105 -7.27 3.76 -19.78
N ASN A 106 -7.28 4.66 -18.80
CA ASN A 106 -7.33 6.11 -18.98
C ASN A 106 -5.96 6.78 -18.73
N ALA A 107 -4.91 6.02 -18.38
CA ALA A 107 -3.61 6.55 -17.95
C ALA A 107 -2.64 6.88 -19.10
N ALA A 108 -2.98 6.61 -20.36
CA ALA A 108 -2.12 6.90 -21.51
C ALA A 108 -1.73 8.38 -21.55
N GLY A 109 -0.44 8.66 -21.71
CA GLY A 109 0.11 10.02 -21.67
C GLY A 109 0.18 10.68 -20.29
N CYS A 110 -0.02 9.93 -19.19
CA CYS A 110 0.03 10.46 -17.82
C CYS A 110 1.10 9.76 -16.97
N ALA A 111 2.35 10.24 -17.00
CA ALA A 111 3.44 9.64 -16.21
C ALA A 111 3.19 9.74 -14.70
N THR A 112 2.40 10.72 -14.23
CA THR A 112 2.02 10.81 -12.81
C THR A 112 1.29 9.55 -12.33
N TRP A 113 0.39 9.00 -13.16
CA TRP A 113 -0.31 7.76 -12.86
C TRP A 113 0.67 6.59 -12.75
N TYR A 114 1.53 6.43 -13.75
CA TYR A 114 2.54 5.36 -13.79
C TYR A 114 3.54 5.45 -12.64
N TYR A 115 3.95 6.67 -12.28
CA TYR A 115 4.85 6.93 -11.18
C TYR A 115 4.23 6.51 -9.84
N ARG A 116 3.03 7.01 -9.53
CA ARG A 116 2.34 6.72 -8.27
C ARG A 116 1.99 5.23 -8.14
N TYR A 117 1.57 4.60 -9.23
CA TYR A 117 1.27 3.17 -9.25
C TYR A 117 2.54 2.32 -9.09
N SER A 118 3.63 2.67 -9.79
CA SER A 118 4.93 2.00 -9.65
C SER A 118 5.48 2.09 -8.23
N VAL A 119 5.38 3.27 -7.59
CA VAL A 119 5.79 3.46 -6.19
C VAL A 119 4.99 2.53 -5.27
N ALA A 120 3.67 2.49 -5.42
CA ALA A 120 2.81 1.64 -4.60
C ALA A 120 3.12 0.15 -4.80
N LEU A 121 3.28 -0.31 -6.04
CA LEU A 121 3.69 -1.69 -6.37
C LEU A 121 5.03 -2.05 -5.72
N MET A 122 6.01 -1.16 -5.78
CA MET A 122 7.33 -1.36 -5.15
C MET A 122 7.20 -1.52 -3.64
N HIS A 123 6.42 -0.67 -2.97
CA HIS A 123 6.15 -0.77 -1.53
C HIS A 123 5.32 -1.99 -1.12
N CYS A 124 4.57 -2.58 -2.06
CA CYS A 124 3.92 -3.88 -1.87
C CYS A 124 4.82 -5.08 -2.19
N GLY A 125 6.08 -4.85 -2.60
CA GLY A 125 7.05 -5.88 -2.97
C GLY A 125 6.88 -6.48 -4.36
N ARG A 126 6.08 -5.85 -5.24
CA ARG A 126 5.84 -6.26 -6.63
C ARG A 126 6.84 -5.57 -7.57
N LEU A 127 8.13 -5.84 -7.39
CA LEU A 127 9.24 -5.07 -7.98
C LEU A 127 9.32 -5.14 -9.51
N GLU A 128 9.07 -6.30 -10.10
CA GLU A 128 9.09 -6.48 -11.56
C GLU A 128 7.96 -5.69 -12.23
N GLU A 129 6.77 -5.69 -11.62
CA GLU A 129 5.64 -4.91 -12.11
C GLU A 129 5.90 -3.42 -11.93
N ALA A 130 6.39 -3.01 -10.75
CA ALA A 130 6.80 -1.64 -10.50
C ALA A 130 7.78 -1.15 -11.57
N PHE A 131 8.75 -1.99 -11.97
CA PHE A 131 9.72 -1.65 -13.00
C PHE A 131 9.09 -1.52 -14.38
N SER A 132 8.21 -2.45 -14.76
CA SER A 132 7.48 -2.36 -16.03
C SER A 132 6.66 -1.07 -16.13
N TYR A 133 5.93 -0.71 -15.08
CA TYR A 133 5.11 0.51 -15.06
C TYR A 133 5.97 1.78 -14.99
N ALA A 134 7.12 1.76 -14.31
CA ALA A 134 8.05 2.90 -14.31
C ALA A 134 8.61 3.17 -15.71
N GLU A 135 9.07 2.13 -16.41
CA GLU A 135 9.57 2.25 -17.77
C GLU A 135 8.48 2.72 -18.75
N LYS A 136 7.25 2.23 -18.58
CA LYS A 136 6.10 2.68 -19.38
C LYS A 136 5.79 4.15 -19.13
N GLY A 137 5.75 4.59 -17.87
CA GLY A 137 5.52 6.00 -17.53
C GLY A 137 6.52 6.93 -18.18
N ALA A 138 7.81 6.57 -18.17
CA ALA A 138 8.86 7.36 -18.80
C ALA A 138 8.77 7.41 -20.33
N GLN A 139 8.10 6.45 -20.96
CA GLN A 139 7.80 6.47 -22.40
C GLN A 139 6.55 7.30 -22.72
N GLU A 140 5.53 7.24 -21.86
CA GLU A 140 4.25 7.91 -22.04
C GLU A 140 4.39 9.43 -21.89
N GLU A 141 5.18 9.90 -20.93
CA GLU A 141 5.43 11.33 -20.70
C GLU A 141 6.87 11.52 -20.18
N PRO A 142 7.87 11.60 -21.08
CA PRO A 142 9.29 11.69 -20.73
C PRO A 142 9.68 13.02 -20.06
N ASP A 143 8.82 14.04 -20.14
CA ASP A 143 9.07 15.37 -19.58
C ASP A 143 8.55 15.52 -18.14
N TYR A 144 7.91 14.48 -17.58
CA TYR A 144 7.58 14.43 -16.17
C TYR A 144 8.81 13.99 -15.36
N PRO A 145 9.37 14.82 -14.47
CA PRO A 145 10.65 14.51 -13.84
C PRO A 145 10.57 13.31 -12.88
N TRP A 146 9.53 13.21 -12.05
CA TRP A 146 9.51 12.28 -10.92
C TRP A 146 9.48 10.80 -11.32
N ILE A 147 8.97 10.45 -12.50
CA ILE A 147 9.06 9.08 -13.04
C ILE A 147 10.51 8.63 -13.19
N TRP A 148 11.45 9.55 -13.48
CA TRP A 148 12.86 9.23 -13.66
C TRP A 148 13.58 8.90 -12.35
N LEU A 149 13.10 9.40 -11.20
CA LEU A 149 13.57 8.91 -9.89
C LEU A 149 13.23 7.42 -9.73
N GLN A 150 12.00 7.05 -10.06
CA GLN A 150 11.52 5.68 -9.93
C GLN A 150 12.21 4.72 -10.90
N VAL A 151 12.37 5.14 -12.17
CA VAL A 151 13.18 4.43 -13.16
C VAL A 151 14.62 4.27 -12.67
N GLY A 152 15.24 5.32 -12.14
CA GLY A 152 16.60 5.28 -11.62
C GLY A 152 16.77 4.25 -10.49
N LYS A 153 15.90 4.33 -9.47
CA LYS A 153 15.87 3.41 -8.32
C LYS A 153 15.72 1.94 -8.77
N LEU A 154 14.76 1.65 -9.65
CA LEU A 154 14.47 0.29 -10.10
C LEU A 154 15.52 -0.25 -11.07
N ARG A 155 16.02 0.55 -12.02
CA ARG A 155 17.14 0.13 -12.89
C ARG A 155 18.38 -0.22 -12.09
N ALA A 156 18.71 0.59 -11.08
CA ALA A 156 19.85 0.32 -10.20
C ALA A 156 19.64 -0.99 -9.43
N HIS A 157 18.44 -1.19 -8.86
CA HIS A 157 18.06 -2.43 -8.18
C HIS A 157 18.23 -3.67 -9.07
N PHE A 158 17.76 -3.61 -10.32
CA PHE A 158 17.89 -4.71 -11.29
C PHE A 158 19.26 -4.77 -11.99
N GLY A 159 20.28 -4.07 -11.47
CA GLY A 159 21.68 -4.16 -11.91
C GLY A 159 22.03 -3.33 -13.14
N ASN A 160 21.10 -2.55 -13.71
CA ASN A 160 21.36 -1.61 -14.80
C ASN A 160 21.85 -0.25 -14.26
N GLN A 161 23.06 -0.23 -13.71
CA GLN A 161 23.63 0.99 -13.11
C GLN A 161 23.81 2.13 -14.13
N THR A 162 24.19 1.81 -15.37
CA THR A 162 24.34 2.82 -16.44
C THR A 162 23.00 3.46 -16.78
N GLY A 163 21.97 2.65 -17.03
CA GLY A 163 20.64 3.17 -17.34
C GLY A 163 19.99 3.90 -16.17
N ALA A 164 20.36 3.57 -14.93
CA ALA A 164 19.94 4.31 -13.74
C ALA A 164 20.57 5.71 -13.66
N LEU A 165 21.86 5.84 -13.98
CA LEU A 165 22.53 7.15 -14.05
C LEU A 165 22.04 8.00 -15.24
N ASP A 166 21.66 7.36 -16.34
CA ASP A 166 21.03 8.05 -17.48
C ASP A 166 19.65 8.60 -17.09
N ALA A 167 18.85 7.84 -16.34
CA ALA A 167 17.57 8.31 -15.80
C ALA A 167 17.76 9.51 -14.85
N VAL A 168 18.72 9.42 -13.94
CA VAL A 168 19.09 10.54 -13.05
C VAL A 168 19.55 11.76 -13.84
N LYS A 169 20.32 11.56 -14.93
CA LYS A 169 20.76 12.65 -15.79
C LYS A 169 19.56 13.35 -16.44
N HIS A 170 18.63 12.59 -17.02
CA HIS A 170 17.42 13.13 -17.64
C HIS A 170 16.56 13.90 -16.64
N GLY A 171 16.35 13.33 -15.45
CA GLY A 171 15.65 14.02 -14.36
C GLY A 171 16.29 15.35 -13.95
N LEU A 172 17.62 15.41 -13.86
CA LEU A 172 18.36 16.66 -13.58
C LEU A 172 18.38 17.65 -14.74
N GLU A 173 18.09 17.22 -15.97
CA GLU A 173 17.91 18.13 -17.12
C GLU A 173 16.54 18.83 -17.02
N LEU A 174 15.52 18.14 -16.51
CA LEU A 174 14.19 18.68 -16.24
C LEU A 174 14.15 19.54 -14.96
N GLU A 175 14.78 19.06 -13.88
CA GLU A 175 14.84 19.72 -12.57
C GLU A 175 16.30 19.96 -12.11
N PRO A 176 16.97 21.02 -12.60
CA PRO A 176 18.37 21.28 -12.30
C PRO A 176 18.63 21.54 -10.82
N GLY A 177 19.46 20.69 -10.21
CA GLY A 177 19.91 20.85 -8.82
C GLY A 177 18.97 20.26 -7.77
N ASP A 178 17.95 19.51 -8.21
CA ASP A 178 17.06 18.79 -7.31
C ASP A 178 17.82 17.86 -6.35
N TYR A 179 17.39 17.88 -5.09
CA TYR A 179 18.07 17.19 -4.00
C TYR A 179 17.96 15.66 -4.12
N GLU A 180 16.75 15.15 -4.41
CA GLU A 180 16.47 13.71 -4.54
C GLU A 180 17.32 13.10 -5.66
N PHE A 181 17.36 13.74 -6.82
CA PHE A 181 18.18 13.26 -7.94
C PHE A 181 19.68 13.28 -7.62
N LEU A 182 20.17 14.32 -6.96
CA LEU A 182 21.58 14.42 -6.57
C LEU A 182 21.98 13.38 -5.52
N THR A 183 21.07 13.06 -4.59
CA THR A 183 21.24 12.00 -3.60
C THR A 183 21.24 10.64 -4.29
N LEU A 184 20.21 10.33 -5.08
CA LEU A 184 20.11 9.08 -5.84
C LEU A 184 21.35 8.84 -6.73
N LYS A 185 21.87 9.89 -7.37
CA LYS A 185 23.13 9.82 -8.14
C LYS A 185 24.31 9.30 -7.33
N LYS A 186 24.47 9.79 -6.09
CA LYS A 186 25.58 9.41 -5.21
C LYS A 186 25.42 7.97 -4.74
N GLU A 187 24.19 7.59 -4.39
CA GLU A 187 23.85 6.25 -3.91
C GLU A 187 24.03 5.18 -4.98
N ILE A 188 23.55 5.43 -6.20
CA ILE A 188 23.77 4.54 -7.34
C ILE A 188 25.27 4.32 -7.58
N LYS A 189 26.09 5.37 -7.45
CA LYS A 189 27.56 5.27 -7.59
C LYS A 189 28.21 4.51 -6.42
N ALA A 190 27.63 4.60 -5.23
CA ALA A 190 28.08 3.88 -4.05
C ALA A 190 27.61 2.41 -4.03
N GLY A 191 26.72 2.01 -4.96
CA GLY A 191 26.14 0.66 -4.98
C GLY A 191 25.12 0.44 -3.86
N ALA A 192 24.38 1.48 -3.49
CA ALA A 192 23.35 1.41 -2.48
C ALA A 192 22.24 0.41 -2.85
N THR A 193 21.65 -0.24 -1.84
CA THR A 193 20.47 -1.08 -2.02
C THR A 193 19.23 -0.24 -2.31
N LEU A 194 18.15 -0.89 -2.77
CA LEU A 194 16.88 -0.20 -3.00
C LEU A 194 16.34 0.44 -1.72
N GLU A 195 16.43 -0.26 -0.59
CA GLU A 195 16.00 0.24 0.71
C GLU A 195 16.81 1.48 1.15
N GLN A 196 18.11 1.50 0.87
CA GLN A 196 18.95 2.67 1.15
C GLN A 196 18.50 3.87 0.30
N MET A 197 18.31 3.67 -1.02
CA MET A 197 17.83 4.71 -1.94
C MET A 197 16.42 5.24 -1.63
N LEU A 198 15.64 4.54 -0.81
CA LEU A 198 14.30 4.94 -0.38
C LEU A 198 14.28 5.55 1.02
N CYS A 199 15.35 5.38 1.79
CA CYS A 199 15.46 5.90 3.14
C CYS A 199 15.86 7.39 3.14
N HIS A 200 15.11 8.20 2.40
CA HIS A 200 15.33 9.63 2.27
C HIS A 200 14.05 10.46 2.35
N TRP A 201 14.17 11.69 2.87
CA TRP A 201 13.12 12.70 2.75
C TRP A 201 13.43 13.70 1.64
N ILE A 202 12.37 14.21 1.00
CA ILE A 202 12.48 15.22 -0.05
C ILE A 202 13.05 16.54 0.52
N ASP A 203 12.63 16.91 1.74
CA ASP A 203 13.22 18.06 2.44
C ASP A 203 14.64 17.72 2.94
N PRO A 204 15.68 18.45 2.53
CA PRO A 204 17.06 18.14 2.92
C PRO A 204 17.33 18.25 4.42
N GLY A 205 16.58 19.09 5.14
CA GLY A 205 16.71 19.27 6.58
C GLY A 205 16.14 18.08 7.35
N ALA A 206 14.94 17.65 6.98
CA ALA A 206 14.33 16.42 7.47
C ALA A 206 15.19 15.21 7.13
N ASP A 207 15.69 15.10 5.89
CA ASP A 207 16.57 13.99 5.51
C ASP A 207 17.83 13.95 6.37
N GLN A 208 18.46 15.11 6.61
CA GLN A 208 19.61 15.17 7.49
C GLN A 208 19.30 14.67 8.91
N MET A 209 18.10 14.96 9.44
CA MET A 209 17.65 14.44 10.73
C MET A 209 17.47 12.93 10.70
N LEU A 210 16.87 12.40 9.62
CA LEU A 210 16.70 10.96 9.38
C LEU A 210 18.06 10.25 9.34
N GLN A 211 19.00 10.73 8.54
CA GLN A 211 20.34 10.16 8.42
C GLN A 211 21.16 10.24 9.72
N GLN A 212 20.83 11.16 10.64
CA GLN A 212 21.45 11.28 11.96
C GLN A 212 20.75 10.44 13.04
N GLY A 213 19.66 9.73 12.71
CA GLY A 213 18.85 9.00 13.68
C GLY A 213 18.13 9.91 14.68
N ARG A 214 17.80 11.13 14.27
CA ARG A 214 17.15 12.18 15.10
C ARG A 214 15.72 12.48 14.64
N ASP A 215 15.24 11.74 13.67
CA ASP A 215 13.91 11.87 13.09
C ASP A 215 12.93 10.99 13.87
N GLU A 216 11.81 11.60 14.28
CA GLU A 216 10.77 10.94 15.08
C GLU A 216 9.96 9.94 14.23
N ASP A 217 9.89 10.15 12.91
CA ASP A 217 9.16 9.33 11.94
C ASP A 217 10.06 8.28 11.25
N ALA A 218 11.33 8.17 11.67
CA ALA A 218 12.29 7.22 11.11
C ALA A 218 11.77 5.77 11.16
N ASP A 219 11.18 5.38 12.29
CA ASP A 219 10.66 4.03 12.48
C ASP A 219 9.50 3.73 11.53
N ASP A 220 8.66 4.72 11.24
CA ASP A 220 7.50 4.59 10.36
C ASP A 220 7.95 4.37 8.91
N LYS A 221 8.93 5.17 8.47
CA LYS A 221 9.57 5.00 7.16
C LYS A 221 10.24 3.64 7.01
N GLN A 222 10.97 3.18 8.03
CA GLN A 222 11.61 1.86 8.00
C GLN A 222 10.59 0.72 7.91
N ARG A 223 9.43 0.85 8.58
CA ARG A 223 8.37 -0.15 8.52
C ARG A 223 7.73 -0.26 7.14
N ALA A 224 7.51 0.86 6.45
CA ALA A 224 7.07 0.84 5.05
C ALA A 224 8.11 0.22 4.11
N ILE A 225 9.39 0.55 4.29
CA ILE A 225 10.50 -0.03 3.50
C ILE A 225 10.66 -1.53 3.76
N ALA A 226 10.39 -2.00 4.98
CA ALA A 226 10.47 -3.42 5.34
C ALA A 226 9.53 -4.31 4.49
N CYS A 227 8.46 -3.75 3.92
CA CYS A 227 7.51 -4.45 3.06
C CYS A 227 7.94 -4.59 1.58
N ILE A 228 9.12 -4.11 1.19
CA ILE A 228 9.56 -4.10 -0.22
C ILE A 228 10.18 -5.44 -0.65
N ARG A 229 11.10 -6.00 0.14
CA ARG A 229 11.86 -7.20 -0.23
C ARG A 229 11.73 -8.27 0.82
N VAL A 230 11.50 -9.51 0.43
CA VAL A 230 11.46 -10.64 1.36
C VAL A 230 12.87 -10.92 1.90
N ASP A 231 12.96 -11.16 3.21
CA ASP A 231 14.08 -11.88 3.80
C ASP A 231 13.80 -13.38 3.73
N GLU A 232 14.41 -14.07 2.76
CA GLU A 232 14.15 -15.49 2.49
C GLU A 232 14.38 -16.39 3.72
N ALA A 233 15.39 -16.06 4.55
CA ALA A 233 15.67 -16.84 5.74
C ALA A 233 14.58 -16.66 6.80
N GLY A 234 14.20 -15.41 7.07
CA GLY A 234 13.15 -15.10 8.03
C GLY A 234 11.76 -15.58 7.59
N LEU A 235 11.47 -15.54 6.29
CA LEU A 235 10.22 -16.12 5.75
C LEU A 235 10.22 -17.65 5.90
N ALA A 236 11.32 -18.32 5.58
CA ALA A 236 11.42 -19.77 5.77
C ALA A 236 11.22 -20.17 7.24
N GLU A 237 11.77 -19.40 8.18
CA GLU A 237 11.54 -19.62 9.62
C GLU A 237 10.06 -19.47 10.00
N PHE A 238 9.34 -18.49 9.45
CA PHE A 238 7.90 -18.36 9.65
C PHE A 238 7.12 -19.59 9.15
N TYR A 239 7.44 -20.06 7.94
CA TYR A 239 6.82 -21.27 7.37
C TYR A 239 7.12 -22.53 8.20
N GLU A 240 8.34 -22.69 8.69
CA GLU A 240 8.71 -23.81 9.56
C GLU A 240 8.03 -23.74 10.94
N LEU A 241 7.81 -22.53 11.48
CA LEU A 241 7.16 -22.36 12.78
C LEU A 241 5.65 -22.58 12.71
N PHE A 242 4.98 -22.00 11.73
CA PHE A 242 3.51 -21.95 11.68
C PHE A 242 2.88 -22.95 10.71
N HIS A 243 3.62 -23.43 9.70
CA HIS A 243 3.09 -24.24 8.59
C HIS A 243 1.77 -23.68 8.04
N PRO A 244 1.69 -22.37 7.72
CA PRO A 244 0.44 -21.70 7.40
C PRO A 244 -0.24 -22.32 6.17
N GLU A 245 0.52 -22.94 5.25
CA GLU A 245 0.02 -23.63 4.07
C GLU A 245 -0.97 -24.76 4.38
N ARG A 246 -0.96 -25.27 5.62
CA ARG A 246 -1.91 -26.30 6.08
C ARG A 246 -3.26 -25.73 6.49
N TYR A 247 -3.39 -24.40 6.57
CA TYR A 247 -4.51 -23.73 7.22
C TYR A 247 -5.06 -22.54 6.42
N ASN A 248 -5.25 -22.74 5.12
CA ASN A 248 -5.84 -21.75 4.21
C ASN A 248 -5.08 -20.41 4.20
N TYR A 249 -3.76 -20.47 4.07
CA TYR A 249 -2.93 -19.27 4.04
C TYR A 249 -3.24 -18.38 2.83
N GLU A 250 -3.72 -17.19 3.11
CA GLU A 250 -3.80 -16.07 2.19
C GLU A 250 -2.63 -15.13 2.47
N LYS A 251 -1.88 -14.79 1.42
CA LYS A 251 -0.67 -13.99 1.53
C LYS A 251 -0.78 -12.72 0.71
N ASN A 252 -0.27 -11.63 1.27
CA ASN A 252 -0.10 -10.35 0.61
C ASN A 252 -1.43 -9.75 0.09
N SER A 253 -2.55 -10.02 0.75
CA SER A 253 -3.90 -9.64 0.30
C SER A 253 -4.82 -9.16 1.43
N PRO A 254 -4.66 -7.92 1.93
CA PRO A 254 -3.38 -7.21 2.04
C PRO A 254 -2.44 -7.90 3.05
N CYS A 255 -2.98 -8.66 3.98
CA CYS A 255 -2.26 -9.23 5.10
C CYS A 255 -1.75 -10.64 4.78
N CYS A 256 -0.99 -11.20 5.71
CA CYS A 256 -0.68 -12.62 5.77
C CYS A 256 -1.60 -13.28 6.80
N GLU A 257 -2.58 -14.05 6.33
CA GLU A 257 -3.70 -14.53 7.15
C GLU A 257 -3.92 -16.02 6.98
N PHE A 258 -4.13 -16.73 8.08
CA PHE A 258 -4.40 -18.15 8.08
C PHE A 258 -5.16 -18.56 9.33
N GLN A 259 -5.84 -19.70 9.27
CA GLN A 259 -6.45 -20.30 10.44
C GLN A 259 -5.36 -20.95 11.30
N TYR A 260 -5.39 -20.77 12.62
CA TYR A 260 -4.38 -21.34 13.50
C TYR A 260 -5.04 -22.15 14.62
N PRO A 261 -4.65 -23.43 14.82
CA PRO A 261 -5.24 -24.24 15.88
C PRO A 261 -4.71 -23.82 17.25
N VAL A 262 -5.61 -23.31 18.09
CA VAL A 262 -5.39 -23.04 19.51
C VAL A 262 -6.18 -24.08 20.31
N LYS A 263 -5.48 -25.11 20.79
CA LYS A 263 -6.11 -26.33 21.37
C LYS A 263 -7.09 -26.97 20.39
N GLU A 264 -8.38 -27.00 20.71
CA GLU A 264 -9.45 -27.59 19.89
C GLU A 264 -10.18 -26.54 19.02
N HIS A 265 -9.75 -25.27 19.06
CA HIS A 265 -10.40 -24.16 18.34
C HIS A 265 -9.52 -23.66 17.19
N LEU A 266 -10.15 -23.24 16.09
CA LEU A 266 -9.49 -22.52 15.00
C LEU A 266 -9.65 -21.01 15.24
N VAL A 267 -8.54 -20.30 15.18
CA VAL A 267 -8.44 -18.86 15.40
C VAL A 267 -7.83 -18.22 14.16
N GLU A 268 -8.39 -17.12 13.68
CA GLU A 268 -7.77 -16.35 12.60
C GLU A 268 -6.48 -15.69 13.12
N LEU A 269 -5.34 -15.99 12.50
CA LEU A 269 -4.08 -15.32 12.77
C LEU A 269 -3.74 -14.44 11.57
N SER A 270 -3.82 -13.12 11.76
CA SER A 270 -3.56 -12.12 10.72
C SER A 270 -2.34 -11.28 11.11
N PHE A 271 -1.27 -11.40 10.33
CA PHE A 271 -0.16 -10.45 10.35
C PHE A 271 -0.50 -9.31 9.41
N ARG A 272 -0.67 -8.10 9.95
CA ARG A 272 -1.11 -6.89 9.23
C ARG A 272 0.00 -6.28 8.37
N MET A 273 0.56 -7.10 7.49
CA MET A 273 1.64 -6.81 6.55
C MET A 273 1.77 -7.95 5.52
N ASN A 274 2.48 -7.69 4.43
CA ASN A 274 2.88 -8.73 3.47
C ASN A 274 4.03 -9.63 4.02
N GLU A 275 4.36 -10.68 3.26
CA GLU A 275 5.45 -11.62 3.56
C GLU A 275 6.79 -10.90 3.73
N ALA A 276 7.03 -9.80 3.00
CA ALA A 276 8.25 -9.03 3.13
C ALA A 276 8.38 -8.37 4.52
N GLY A 277 7.32 -7.75 5.03
CA GLY A 277 7.29 -7.24 6.41
C GLY A 277 7.39 -8.38 7.43
N LEU A 278 6.60 -9.44 7.24
CA LEU A 278 6.54 -10.59 8.13
C LEU A 278 7.90 -11.28 8.30
N SER A 279 8.63 -11.45 7.19
CA SER A 279 9.96 -12.09 7.18
C SER A 279 10.97 -11.40 8.09
N LYS A 280 10.76 -10.13 8.47
CA LYS A 280 11.66 -9.34 9.33
C LYS A 280 11.21 -9.23 10.78
N MET A 281 10.14 -9.94 11.17
CA MET A 281 9.64 -9.91 12.55
C MET A 281 10.62 -10.57 13.53
N GLY A 282 11.47 -11.49 13.05
CA GLY A 282 12.49 -12.18 13.83
C GLY A 282 12.00 -13.49 14.46
N ALA A 283 12.75 -14.58 14.25
CA ALA A 283 12.39 -15.93 14.68
C ALA A 283 12.07 -16.05 16.18
N ASP A 284 12.87 -15.41 17.03
CA ASP A 284 12.70 -15.55 18.49
C ASP A 284 11.38 -14.95 18.97
N TRP A 285 10.96 -13.85 18.36
CA TRP A 285 9.67 -13.24 18.68
C TRP A 285 8.52 -14.08 18.14
N LEU A 286 8.62 -14.56 16.89
CA LEU A 286 7.61 -15.46 16.29
C LEU A 286 7.45 -16.76 17.09
N ARG A 287 8.54 -17.33 17.62
CA ARG A 287 8.51 -18.51 18.48
C ARG A 287 7.80 -18.23 19.80
N GLN A 288 8.04 -17.07 20.43
CA GLN A 288 7.33 -16.67 21.64
C GLN A 288 5.84 -16.45 21.39
N LEU A 289 5.47 -15.85 20.27
CA LEU A 289 4.06 -15.72 19.86
C LEU A 289 3.42 -17.10 19.74
N LYS A 290 4.07 -18.02 19.02
CA LYS A 290 3.61 -19.39 18.85
C LYS A 290 3.46 -20.13 20.19
N GLU A 291 4.46 -20.05 21.08
CA GLU A 291 4.40 -20.66 22.40
C GLU A 291 3.20 -20.17 23.22
N ARG A 292 2.89 -18.87 23.16
CA ARG A 292 1.71 -18.29 23.82
C ARG A 292 0.41 -18.81 23.22
N LEU A 293 0.29 -18.84 21.89
CA LEU A 293 -0.88 -19.40 21.22
C LEU A 293 -1.06 -20.88 21.58
N ASP A 294 0.00 -21.69 21.47
CA ASP A 294 -0.03 -23.13 21.75
C ASP A 294 -0.34 -23.44 23.22
N SER A 295 0.02 -22.54 24.15
CA SER A 295 -0.30 -22.68 25.57
C SER A 295 -1.81 -22.69 25.82
N GLY A 296 -2.60 -21.98 25.00
CA GLY A 296 -4.03 -21.74 25.19
C GLY A 296 -4.36 -20.68 26.23
N GLU A 297 -3.37 -19.94 26.74
CA GLU A 297 -3.56 -18.88 27.75
C GLU A 297 -4.52 -17.78 27.26
N TRP A 298 -4.54 -17.50 25.95
CA TRP A 298 -5.44 -16.51 25.34
C TRP A 298 -6.75 -17.10 24.81
N LEU A 299 -7.04 -18.39 25.03
CA LEU A 299 -8.18 -19.02 24.38
C LEU A 299 -9.53 -18.46 24.87
N THR A 300 -9.63 -18.08 26.14
CA THR A 300 -10.84 -17.46 26.71
C THR A 300 -10.52 -16.20 27.50
N HIS A 301 -11.48 -15.29 27.54
CA HIS A 301 -11.42 -14.08 28.36
C HIS A 301 -12.81 -13.72 28.87
N THR A 302 -12.91 -13.26 30.12
CA THR A 302 -14.19 -12.86 30.74
C THR A 302 -14.12 -11.38 31.12
N PRO A 303 -14.75 -10.49 30.35
CA PRO A 303 -14.86 -9.08 30.72
C PRO A 303 -15.69 -8.90 31.99
N GLU A 304 -15.48 -7.79 32.71
CA GLU A 304 -16.19 -7.53 33.96
C GLU A 304 -17.69 -7.33 33.70
N GLY A 305 -18.52 -8.23 34.24
CA GLY A 305 -19.98 -8.15 34.11
C GLY A 305 -20.56 -8.74 32.82
N GLU A 306 -19.72 -9.32 31.96
CA GLU A 306 -20.14 -9.93 30.68
C GLU A 306 -19.83 -11.44 30.64
N PRO A 307 -20.46 -12.19 29.70
CA PRO A 307 -20.13 -13.60 29.48
C PRO A 307 -18.67 -13.81 29.05
N GLU A 308 -18.13 -14.99 29.37
CA GLU A 308 -16.83 -15.43 28.85
C GLU A 308 -16.88 -15.51 27.32
N GLY A 309 -15.89 -14.92 26.64
CA GLY A 309 -15.69 -15.03 25.21
C GLY A 309 -14.61 -16.05 24.84
N ILE A 310 -14.71 -16.59 23.63
CA ILE A 310 -13.73 -17.49 23.03
C ILE A 310 -12.95 -16.71 21.97
N LEU A 311 -11.63 -16.87 21.95
CA LEU A 311 -10.75 -16.22 20.97
C LEU A 311 -11.11 -16.66 19.56
N THR A 312 -11.35 -15.69 18.67
CA THR A 312 -11.65 -15.92 17.25
C THR A 312 -10.62 -15.29 16.32
N GLY A 313 -9.91 -14.23 16.78
CA GLY A 313 -8.91 -13.55 15.97
C GLY A 313 -7.69 -13.08 16.76
N VAL A 314 -6.53 -13.10 16.13
CA VAL A 314 -5.25 -12.59 16.62
C VAL A 314 -4.63 -11.73 15.53
N PHE A 315 -4.48 -10.45 15.80
CA PHE A 315 -3.95 -9.47 14.86
C PHE A 315 -2.59 -8.99 15.32
N VAL A 316 -1.60 -9.14 14.46
CA VAL A 316 -0.22 -8.74 14.73
C VAL A 316 0.15 -7.58 13.82
N ASP A 317 0.48 -6.42 14.39
CA ASP A 317 1.00 -5.29 13.61
C ASP A 317 2.53 -5.31 13.45
N GLN A 318 3.06 -4.43 12.60
CA GLN A 318 4.51 -4.31 12.35
C GLN A 318 5.31 -3.85 13.58
N THR A 319 4.64 -3.25 14.58
CA THR A 319 5.25 -2.87 15.87
C THR A 319 5.24 -4.02 16.88
N ARG A 320 4.77 -5.21 16.46
CA ARG A 320 4.60 -6.42 17.28
C ARG A 320 3.53 -6.27 18.37
N ARG A 321 2.61 -5.31 18.24
CA ARG A 321 1.43 -5.29 19.10
C ARG A 321 0.46 -6.37 18.64
N ILE A 322 -0.17 -6.98 19.63
CA ILE A 322 -1.10 -8.08 19.45
C ILE A 322 -2.48 -7.59 19.86
N GLY A 323 -3.43 -7.59 18.93
CA GLY A 323 -4.86 -7.48 19.21
C GLY A 323 -5.46 -8.88 19.30
N LEU A 324 -6.26 -9.13 20.32
CA LEU A 324 -6.98 -10.39 20.51
C LEU A 324 -8.47 -10.08 20.34
N VAL A 325 -9.19 -10.84 19.55
CA VAL A 325 -10.64 -10.65 19.37
C VAL A 325 -11.35 -11.90 19.85
N TYR A 326 -12.34 -11.69 20.71
CA TYR A 326 -13.12 -12.74 21.33
C TYR A 326 -14.58 -12.62 20.93
N GLN A 327 -15.25 -13.76 20.76
CA GLN A 327 -16.69 -13.84 20.49
C GLN A 327 -17.43 -14.38 21.71
N GLN A 328 -18.52 -13.72 22.10
CA GLN A 328 -19.37 -14.17 23.21
C GLN A 328 -20.40 -15.21 22.77
N PRO A 329 -20.86 -16.10 23.69
CA PRO A 329 -21.94 -17.03 23.42
C PRO A 329 -23.26 -16.32 23.16
N GLY A 330 -23.87 -16.58 22.01
CA GLY A 330 -25.31 -16.31 21.80
C GLY A 330 -25.68 -15.08 20.97
N ASP A 331 -24.73 -14.37 20.36
CA ASP A 331 -24.94 -13.42 19.25
C ASP A 331 -23.55 -13.07 18.66
N ASP A 332 -23.49 -12.45 17.47
CA ASP A 332 -22.28 -11.91 16.82
C ASP A 332 -21.65 -10.73 17.61
N GLN A 333 -21.50 -10.89 18.93
CA GLN A 333 -20.90 -9.92 19.84
C GLN A 333 -19.41 -10.24 19.99
N TYR A 334 -18.59 -9.28 19.58
CA TYR A 334 -17.13 -9.36 19.64
C TYR A 334 -16.57 -8.30 20.57
N PHE A 335 -15.51 -8.62 21.30
CA PHE A 335 -14.73 -7.65 22.08
C PHE A 335 -13.22 -7.87 21.85
N GLN A 336 -12.43 -6.83 22.12
CA GLN A 336 -10.97 -6.81 21.91
C GLN A 336 -10.20 -6.62 23.20
#